data_AF-A0A438AEN3-F1
#
_entry.id   AF-A0A438AEN3-F1
#
_cell.length_a   1.000
_cell.length_b   1.000
_cell.length_c   1.000
_cell.angle_alpha   90.00
_cell.angle_beta   90.00
_cell.angle_gamma   90.00
#
_symmetry.space_group_name_H-M   'P 1'
#
loop_
_entity.id
_entity.type
_entity.pdbx_description
1 polymer ?
#
loop_
_entity_poly.entity_id
_entity_poly.type
_entity_poly.pdbx_seq_one_letter_code
_entity_poly.pdbx_strand_id
1 'polypeptide(L)'
;MPNPFVFAIILTGLTALIAILMTPTGPLEVVGMWYGGFWNLLSFAMQMTVILLFGYVLASSPPVERGIDRTARIPRCATQAIVMIKAPAVIFRALSWGLGLIVGGISARKISKNCLERGIKVHYPLVVLVGLGYTAVMMLFTTVIFGAGVTILPLIL
;
A
#
# COMPACT_ATOMS: atom_id res chain seq x y z
N MET A 1 -15.70 -1.32 -16.59
CA MET A 1 -15.32 0.01 -16.03
C MET A 1 -14.39 0.67 -17.03
N PRO A 2 -14.54 1.97 -17.37
CA PRO A 2 -13.61 2.65 -18.27
C PRO A 2 -12.19 2.65 -17.68
N ASN A 3 -11.17 2.65 -18.55
CA ASN A 3 -9.77 2.63 -18.11
C ASN A 3 -9.47 3.89 -17.25
N PRO A 4 -8.90 3.75 -16.04
CA PRO A 4 -8.50 4.89 -15.20
C PRO A 4 -7.68 5.96 -15.94
N PHE A 5 -6.88 5.55 -16.93
CA PHE A 5 -6.11 6.46 -17.77
C PHE A 5 -6.99 7.44 -18.56
N VAL A 6 -8.15 6.99 -19.07
CA VAL A 6 -9.08 7.85 -19.82
C VAL A 6 -9.61 8.96 -18.91
N PHE A 7 -9.97 8.61 -17.66
CA PHE A 7 -10.39 9.61 -16.67
C PHE A 7 -9.28 10.61 -16.36
N ALA A 8 -8.03 10.17 -16.23
CA ALA A 8 -6.91 11.06 -15.99
C ALA A 8 -6.71 12.09 -17.12
N ILE A 9 -6.84 11.67 -18.39
CA ILE A 9 -6.73 12.57 -19.55
C ILE A 9 -7.90 13.59 -19.58
N ILE A 10 -9.13 13.13 -19.37
CA ILE A 10 -10.31 14.01 -19.33
C ILE A 10 -10.17 15.04 -18.21
N LEU A 11 -9.79 14.59 -17.01
CA LEU A 11 -9.60 15.47 -15.87
C LEU A 11 -8.47 16.47 -16.11
N THR A 12 -7.37 16.06 -16.74
CA THR A 12 -6.27 16.97 -17.12
C THR A 12 -6.75 18.09 -18.04
N GLY A 13 -7.52 17.75 -19.08
CA GLY A 13 -8.11 18.74 -19.97
C GLY A 13 -9.08 19.66 -19.23
N LEU A 14 -9.92 19.11 -18.36
CA LEU A 14 -10.88 19.86 -17.55
C LEU A 14 -10.19 20.83 -16.59
N THR A 15 -9.16 20.40 -15.84
CA THR A 15 -8.41 21.30 -14.96
C THR A 15 -7.64 22.36 -15.73
N ALA A 16 -7.10 22.04 -16.91
CA ALA A 16 -6.46 23.05 -17.77
C ALA A 16 -7.46 24.12 -18.23
N LEU A 17 -8.67 23.73 -18.64
CA LEU A 17 -9.74 24.69 -19.00
C LEU A 17 -10.15 25.55 -17.81
N ILE A 18 -10.36 24.94 -16.63
CA ILE A 18 -10.72 25.67 -15.41
C ILE A 18 -9.61 26.66 -15.01
N ALA A 19 -8.33 26.26 -15.12
CA ALA A 19 -7.21 27.13 -14.80
C ALA A 19 -7.19 28.39 -15.68
N ILE A 20 -7.34 28.24 -17.00
CA ILE A 20 -7.34 29.37 -17.94
C ILE A 20 -8.56 30.28 -17.73
N LEU A 21 -9.74 29.71 -17.43
CA LEU A 21 -10.97 30.48 -17.28
C LEU A 21 -11.08 31.19 -15.92
N MET A 22 -10.52 30.61 -14.85
CA MET A 22 -10.71 31.10 -13.48
C MET A 22 -9.48 31.80 -12.89
N THR A 23 -8.32 31.76 -13.54
CA THR A 23 -7.09 32.41 -13.06
C THR A 23 -6.44 33.26 -14.14
N PRO A 24 -5.65 34.29 -13.79
CA PRO A 24 -4.94 35.13 -14.75
C PRO A 24 -3.67 34.43 -15.28
N THR A 25 -3.75 33.13 -15.61
CA THR A 25 -2.64 32.36 -16.20
C THR A 25 -2.88 32.10 -17.68
N GLY A 26 -1.84 32.31 -18.49
CA GLY A 26 -1.92 32.08 -19.93
C GLY A 26 -1.88 30.59 -20.30
N PRO A 27 -2.37 30.18 -21.49
CA PRO A 27 -2.34 28.78 -21.91
C PRO A 27 -0.95 28.14 -21.87
N LEU A 28 0.10 28.90 -22.19
CA LEU A 28 1.48 28.44 -22.18
C LEU A 28 2.01 28.20 -20.75
N GLU A 29 1.58 29.03 -19.80
CA GLU A 29 1.93 28.90 -18.38
C GLU A 29 1.28 27.66 -17.78
N VAL A 30 0.01 27.40 -18.11
CA VAL A 30 -0.72 26.20 -17.66
C VAL A 30 -0.03 24.92 -18.16
N VAL A 31 0.46 24.89 -19.39
CA VAL A 31 1.27 23.77 -19.90
C VAL A 31 2.58 23.62 -19.12
N GLY A 32 3.25 24.73 -18.80
CA GLY A 32 4.45 24.72 -17.96
C GLY A 32 4.20 24.15 -16.55
N MET A 33 3.10 24.56 -15.92
CA MET A 33 2.67 24.04 -14.60
C MET A 33 2.34 22.55 -14.67
N TRP A 34 1.61 22.12 -15.71
CA TRP A 34 1.29 20.72 -15.93
C TRP A 34 2.55 19.88 -16.13
N TYR A 35 3.49 20.35 -16.95
CA TYR A 35 4.77 19.69 -17.18
C TYR A 35 5.56 19.52 -15.87
N GLY A 36 5.73 20.60 -15.10
CA GLY A 36 6.42 20.54 -13.81
C GLY A 36 5.75 19.58 -12.83
N GLY A 37 4.41 19.63 -12.72
CA GLY A 37 3.64 18.71 -11.89
C GLY A 37 3.78 17.25 -12.32
N PHE A 38 3.73 16.99 -13.62
CA PHE A 38 3.88 15.64 -14.19
C PHE A 38 5.23 15.02 -13.80
N TRP A 39 6.33 15.74 -13.95
CA TRP A 39 7.66 15.21 -13.61
C TRP A 39 7.87 15.00 -12.10
N ASN A 40 7.30 15.88 -11.27
CA ASN A 40 7.30 15.67 -9.82
C ASN A 40 6.55 14.40 -9.42
N LEU A 41 5.35 14.20 -9.98
CA LEU A 41 4.55 13.00 -9.76
C LEU A 41 5.23 11.75 -10.33
N LEU A 42 5.91 11.85 -11.47
CA LEU A 42 6.65 10.75 -12.06
C LEU A 42 7.82 10.31 -11.17
N SER A 43 8.63 11.26 -10.69
CA SER A 43 9.72 10.99 -9.76
C SER A 43 9.22 10.31 -8.48
N PHE A 44 8.15 10.85 -7.90
CA PHE A 44 7.48 10.25 -6.74
C PHE A 44 6.96 8.83 -7.04
N ALA A 45 6.25 8.64 -8.16
CA ALA A 45 5.72 7.34 -8.55
C ALA A 45 6.84 6.30 -8.77
N MET A 46 8.00 6.72 -9.28
CA MET A 46 9.13 5.83 -9.51
C MET A 46 9.78 5.39 -8.19
N GLN A 47 9.94 6.32 -7.24
CA GLN A 47 10.39 5.98 -5.89
C GLN A 47 9.44 4.97 -5.24
N MET A 48 8.12 5.20 -5.33
CA MET A 48 7.11 4.30 -4.78
C MET A 48 7.10 2.93 -5.50
N THR A 49 7.31 2.92 -6.82
CA THR A 49 7.40 1.69 -7.61
C THR A 49 8.59 0.84 -7.17
N VAL A 50 9.77 1.43 -6.98
CA VAL A 50 10.95 0.70 -6.50
C VAL A 50 10.73 0.15 -5.10
N ILE A 51 10.15 0.93 -4.18
CA ILE A 51 9.84 0.47 -2.81
C ILE A 51 8.90 -0.74 -2.84
N LEU A 52 7.82 -0.67 -3.63
CA LEU A 52 6.83 -1.75 -3.73
C LEU A 52 7.41 -2.98 -4.44
N LEU A 53 8.16 -2.79 -5.53
CA LEU A 53 8.81 -3.88 -6.26
C LEU A 53 9.82 -4.60 -5.38
N PHE A 54 10.66 -3.86 -4.66
CA PHE A 54 11.63 -4.43 -3.73
C PHE A 54 10.92 -5.22 -2.61
N GLY A 55 9.87 -4.63 -2.03
CA GLY A 55 9.01 -5.32 -1.06
C GLY A 55 8.43 -6.61 -1.64
N TYR A 56 7.99 -6.60 -2.90
CA TYR A 56 7.47 -7.78 -3.57
C TYR A 56 8.53 -8.86 -3.79
N VAL A 57 9.72 -8.49 -4.28
CA VAL A 57 10.84 -9.42 -4.51
C VAL A 57 11.27 -10.08 -3.19
N LEU A 58 11.40 -9.30 -2.11
CA LEU A 58 11.70 -9.84 -0.78
C LEU A 58 10.58 -10.75 -0.25
N ALA A 59 9.32 -10.34 -0.37
CA ALA A 59 8.17 -11.12 0.10
C ALA A 59 8.02 -12.45 -0.66
N SER A 60 8.40 -12.46 -1.94
CA SER A 60 8.34 -13.64 -2.82
C SER A 60 9.61 -14.50 -2.73
N SER A 61 10.56 -14.15 -1.86
CA SER A 61 11.78 -14.93 -1.69
C SER A 61 11.48 -16.29 -1.04
N PRO A 62 12.22 -17.36 -1.41
CA PRO A 62 11.99 -18.70 -0.85
C PRO A 62 11.98 -18.77 0.70
N PRO A 63 12.81 -18.01 1.45
CA PRO A 63 12.76 -18.02 2.91
C PRO A 63 11.43 -17.52 3.47
N VAL A 64 10.93 -16.39 2.96
CA VAL A 64 9.67 -15.79 3.40
C VAL A 64 8.51 -16.71 3.03
N GLU A 65 8.53 -17.24 1.82
CA GLU A 65 7.48 -18.10 1.32
C GLU A 65 7.36 -19.39 2.14
N ARG A 66 8.49 -20.05 2.44
CA ARG A 66 8.53 -21.23 3.32
C ARG A 66 8.06 -20.91 4.75
N GLY A 67 8.38 -19.72 5.25
CA GLY A 67 7.90 -19.24 6.54
C GLY A 67 6.37 -19.17 6.57
N ILE A 68 5.77 -18.58 5.54
CA ILE A 68 4.31 -18.47 5.40
C ILE A 68 3.66 -19.84 5.22
N ASP A 69 4.28 -20.74 4.43
CA ASP A 69 3.74 -22.10 4.25
C ASP A 69 3.74 -22.91 5.55
N ARG A 70 4.75 -22.72 6.40
CA ARG A 70 4.78 -23.33 7.74
C ARG A 70 3.69 -22.76 8.62
N THR A 71 3.53 -21.44 8.67
CA THR A 71 2.49 -20.81 9.51
C THR A 71 1.08 -21.13 9.01
N ALA A 72 0.89 -21.38 7.71
CA ALA A 72 -0.41 -21.74 7.14
C ALA A 72 -0.99 -23.07 7.63
N ARG A 73 -0.14 -24.00 8.10
CA ARG A 73 -0.58 -25.31 8.59
C ARG A 73 -1.02 -25.31 10.06
N ILE A 74 -0.71 -24.25 10.80
CA ILE A 74 -0.92 -24.18 12.25
C ILE A 74 -2.39 -23.87 12.64
N PRO A 75 -3.12 -22.95 11.98
CA PRO A 75 -4.46 -22.55 12.39
C PRO A 75 -5.43 -23.74 12.50
N ARG A 76 -6.21 -23.78 13.58
CA ARG A 76 -7.27 -24.76 13.83
C ARG A 76 -8.67 -24.14 13.82
N CYS A 77 -8.75 -22.80 13.85
CA CYS A 77 -10.00 -22.04 13.80
C CYS A 77 -9.79 -20.68 13.10
N ALA A 78 -10.88 -20.00 12.76
CA ALA A 78 -10.85 -18.73 12.04
C ALA A 78 -10.07 -17.62 12.77
N THR A 79 -10.19 -17.55 14.10
CA THR A 79 -9.47 -16.55 14.91
C THR A 79 -7.95 -16.75 14.86
N GLN A 80 -7.49 -18.00 14.94
CA GLN A 80 -6.06 -18.33 14.79
C GLN A 80 -5.55 -17.99 13.39
N ALA A 81 -6.35 -18.23 12.34
CA ALA A 81 -5.99 -17.85 10.97
C ALA A 81 -5.78 -16.33 10.84
N ILE A 82 -6.69 -15.53 11.42
CA ILE A 82 -6.58 -14.07 11.44
C ILE A 82 -5.28 -13.61 12.13
N VAL A 83 -4.96 -14.19 13.29
CA VAL A 83 -3.72 -13.85 14.04
C VAL A 83 -2.47 -14.23 13.24
N MET A 84 -2.44 -15.43 12.65
CA MET A 84 -1.31 -15.91 11.83
C MET A 84 -1.09 -15.10 10.56
N ILE A 85 -2.15 -14.49 10.01
CA ILE A 85 -2.05 -13.56 8.88
C ILE A 85 -1.49 -12.21 9.35
N LYS A 86 -2.02 -11.68 10.46
CA LYS A 86 -1.68 -10.34 10.97
C LYS A 86 -0.25 -10.25 11.51
N ALA A 87 0.22 -11.26 12.23
CA ALA A 87 1.53 -11.26 12.88
C ALA A 87 2.69 -10.98 11.90
N PRO A 88 2.89 -11.76 10.81
CA PRO A 88 3.94 -11.47 9.85
C PRO A 88 3.70 -10.13 9.14
N ALA A 89 2.45 -9.79 8.80
CA ALA A 89 2.15 -8.50 8.17
C ALA A 89 2.63 -7.31 9.03
N VAL A 90 2.46 -7.35 10.35
CA VAL A 90 2.93 -6.31 11.28
C VAL A 90 4.45 -6.29 11.40
N ILE A 91 5.10 -7.44 11.55
CA ILE A 91 6.56 -7.54 11.66
C ILE A 91 7.23 -6.95 10.41
N PHE A 92 6.80 -7.38 9.24
CA PHE A 92 7.36 -6.92 7.97
C PHE A 92 7.01 -5.45 7.66
N ARG A 93 5.87 -4.96 8.18
CA ARG A 93 5.48 -3.54 8.07
C ARG A 93 6.40 -2.60 8.85
N ALA A 94 6.97 -3.07 9.96
CA ALA A 94 7.97 -2.29 10.72
C ALA A 94 9.26 -2.08 9.91
N LEU A 95 9.60 -3.00 9.00
CA LEU A 95 10.75 -2.87 8.11
C LEU A 95 10.45 -1.97 6.91
N SER A 96 9.32 -2.21 6.23
CA SER A 96 8.79 -1.27 5.26
C SER A 96 7.29 -1.41 5.11
N TRP A 97 6.61 -0.27 4.95
CA TRP A 97 5.17 -0.21 4.78
C TRP A 97 4.69 -1.05 3.58
N GLY A 98 5.43 -1.00 2.46
CA GLY A 98 5.15 -1.78 1.24
C GLY A 98 5.30 -3.30 1.43
N LEU A 99 6.39 -3.75 2.07
CA LEU A 99 6.64 -5.18 2.31
C LEU A 99 5.55 -5.80 3.19
N GLY A 100 5.13 -5.09 4.24
CA GLY A 100 4.03 -5.55 5.11
C GLY A 100 2.68 -5.67 4.40
N LEU A 101 2.44 -4.90 3.33
CA LEU A 101 1.23 -5.04 2.50
C LEU A 101 1.30 -6.30 1.64
N ILE A 102 2.44 -6.53 0.96
CA ILE A 102 2.62 -7.70 0.11
C ILE A 102 2.59 -9.00 0.93
N VAL A 103 3.38 -9.08 2.01
CA VAL A 103 3.43 -10.26 2.88
C VAL A 103 2.06 -10.55 3.48
N GLY A 104 1.32 -9.51 3.89
CA GLY A 104 -0.04 -9.65 4.41
C GLY A 104 -1.01 -10.23 3.37
N GLY A 105 -0.94 -9.77 2.12
CA GLY A 105 -1.73 -10.31 1.01
C GLY A 105 -1.39 -11.78 0.69
N ILE A 106 -0.10 -12.11 0.61
CA ILE A 106 0.36 -13.49 0.36
C ILE A 106 -0.08 -14.41 1.50
N SER A 107 0.09 -13.97 2.75
CA SER A 107 -0.31 -14.71 3.94
C SER A 107 -1.82 -14.94 3.97
N ALA A 108 -2.63 -13.90 3.70
CA ALA A 108 -4.07 -14.01 3.64
C ALA A 108 -4.52 -15.05 2.60
N ARG A 109 -3.93 -15.02 1.40
CA ARG A 109 -4.23 -16.00 0.34
C ARG A 109 -3.87 -17.43 0.76
N LYS A 110 -2.63 -17.65 1.22
CA LYS A 110 -2.10 -18.99 1.54
C LYS A 110 -2.79 -19.62 2.75
N ILE A 111 -2.95 -18.85 3.83
CA ILE A 111 -3.56 -19.33 5.07
C ILE A 111 -5.05 -19.63 4.85
N SER A 112 -5.77 -18.76 4.13
CA SER A 112 -7.19 -19.00 3.83
C SER A 112 -7.39 -20.22 2.94
N LYS A 113 -6.52 -20.43 1.95
CA LYS A 113 -6.55 -21.62 1.10
C LYS A 113 -6.35 -22.90 1.92
N ASN A 114 -5.35 -22.94 2.81
CA ASN A 114 -5.13 -24.11 3.67
C ASN A 114 -6.30 -24.36 4.64
N CYS A 115 -6.89 -23.30 5.20
CA CYS A 115 -8.07 -23.42 6.04
C CYS A 115 -9.27 -24.01 5.28
N LEU A 116 -9.51 -23.55 4.06
CA LEU A 116 -10.57 -24.04 3.19
C LEU A 116 -10.40 -25.54 2.88
N GLU A 117 -9.19 -25.96 2.51
CA GLU A 117 -8.85 -27.36 2.23
C GLU A 117 -9.11 -28.28 3.45
N ARG A 118 -9.02 -27.74 4.67
CA ARG A 118 -9.24 -28.46 5.94
C ARG A 118 -10.66 -28.30 6.49
N GLY A 119 -11.57 -27.67 5.75
CA GLY A 119 -12.96 -27.44 6.18
C GLY A 119 -13.14 -26.36 7.25
N ILE A 120 -12.12 -25.54 7.52
CA ILE A 120 -12.21 -24.43 8.47
C ILE A 120 -12.87 -23.24 7.76
N LYS A 121 -14.07 -22.87 8.21
CA LYS A 121 -14.81 -21.72 7.65
C LYS A 121 -14.11 -20.41 8.03
N VAL A 122 -13.57 -19.70 7.04
CA VAL A 122 -12.94 -18.38 7.21
C VAL A 122 -13.57 -17.41 6.21
N HIS A 123 -14.01 -16.24 6.69
CA HIS A 123 -14.61 -15.23 5.83
C HIS A 123 -13.51 -14.52 5.01
N TYR A 124 -13.28 -14.97 3.77
CA TYR A 124 -12.15 -14.53 2.94
C TYR A 124 -11.96 -12.99 2.85
N PRO A 125 -13.03 -12.18 2.65
CA PRO A 125 -12.89 -10.72 2.68
C PRO A 125 -12.31 -10.19 3.99
N LEU A 126 -12.67 -10.78 5.13
CA LEU A 126 -12.20 -10.33 6.45
C LEU A 126 -10.71 -10.63 6.63
N VAL A 127 -10.25 -11.82 6.24
CA VAL A 127 -8.82 -12.19 6.35
C VAL A 127 -7.94 -11.40 5.39
N VAL A 128 -8.43 -11.09 4.19
CA VAL A 128 -7.76 -10.16 3.27
C VAL A 128 -7.69 -8.76 3.88
N LEU A 129 -8.78 -8.26 4.44
CA LEU A 129 -8.81 -6.97 5.15
C LEU A 129 -7.88 -6.94 6.35
N VAL A 130 -7.67 -8.06 7.06
CA VAL A 130 -6.71 -8.09 8.18
C VAL A 130 -5.27 -8.18 7.68
N GLY A 131 -4.99 -8.97 6.64
CA GLY A 131 -3.65 -9.09 6.06
C GLY A 131 -3.15 -7.82 5.40
N LEU A 132 -3.99 -7.19 4.58
CA LEU A 132 -3.70 -5.88 3.99
C LEU A 132 -3.78 -4.74 5.02
N GLY A 133 -4.23 -5.04 6.24
CA GLY A 133 -5.14 -4.18 6.98
C GLY A 133 -4.74 -2.76 7.31
N TYR A 134 -5.78 -1.93 7.26
CA TYR A 134 -5.98 -0.55 7.72
C TYR A 134 -5.91 -0.38 9.26
N THR A 135 -5.59 -1.41 10.05
CA THR A 135 -5.57 -1.31 11.52
C THR A 135 -4.28 -0.69 12.06
N ALA A 136 -4.41 0.15 13.11
CA ALA A 136 -3.48 0.64 14.17
C ALA A 136 -2.02 0.98 13.82
N VAL A 137 -1.35 0.23 12.95
CA VAL A 137 0.02 0.50 12.50
C VAL A 137 0.07 1.66 11.51
N MET A 138 -1.00 1.94 10.74
CA MET A 138 -1.09 3.22 10.02
C MET A 138 -1.08 4.39 11.00
N MET A 139 -1.81 4.32 12.13
CA MET A 139 -1.72 5.34 13.18
C MET A 139 -0.30 5.46 13.74
N LEU A 140 0.42 4.35 13.93
CA LEU A 140 1.80 4.31 14.40
C LEU A 140 2.80 4.88 13.35
N PHE A 141 2.56 4.65 12.06
CA PHE A 141 3.33 5.20 10.95
C PHE A 141 3.08 6.72 10.80
N THR A 142 1.83 7.18 10.96
CA THR A 142 1.48 8.60 10.97
C THR A 142 2.01 9.31 12.21
N THR A 143 1.98 8.71 13.40
CA THR A 143 2.42 9.35 14.65
C THR A 143 3.94 9.30 14.88
N VAL A 144 4.61 8.19 14.56
CA VAL A 144 6.04 8.03 14.88
C VAL A 144 6.95 8.52 13.76
N ILE A 145 6.60 8.33 12.49
CA ILE A 145 7.48 8.72 11.37
C ILE A 145 7.14 10.12 10.86
N PHE A 146 5.86 10.40 10.58
CA PHE A 146 5.43 11.75 10.20
C PHE A 146 5.26 12.68 11.42
N GLY A 147 4.67 12.20 12.51
CA GLY A 147 4.45 12.99 13.72
C GLY A 147 5.75 13.39 14.42
N ALA A 148 6.68 12.47 14.71
CA ALA A 148 7.95 12.86 15.34
C ALA A 148 8.83 13.70 14.40
N GLY A 149 8.91 13.34 13.11
CA GLY A 149 9.74 14.06 12.12
C GLY A 149 9.29 15.50 11.85
N VAL A 150 7.98 15.75 11.74
CA VAL A 150 7.43 17.09 11.46
C VAL A 150 7.35 17.97 12.71
N THR A 151 7.22 17.38 13.90
CA THR A 151 7.11 18.15 15.15
C THR A 151 8.48 18.48 15.77
N ILE A 152 9.52 17.67 15.51
CA ILE A 152 10.87 17.88 16.06
C ILE A 152 11.72 18.82 15.17
N LEU A 153 11.51 18.81 13.85
CA LEU A 153 12.28 19.66 12.92
C LEU A 153 12.18 21.18 13.22
N PRO A 154 11.01 21.75 13.61
CA PRO A 154 10.89 23.16 14.00
C PRO A 154 11.41 23.47 15.41
N LEU A 155 11.80 22.47 16.21
CA LEU A 155 12.34 22.63 17.57
C LEU A 155 13.87 22.62 17.59
N ILE A 156 14.52 22.22 16.50
CA ILE A 156 15.98 22.10 16.35
C ILE A 156 16.51 23.10 15.29
N LEU A 157 15.62 23.79 14.57
CA LEU A 157 15.90 24.92 13.68
C LEU A 157 15.36 26.21 14.31
#